data_AF-A0AAD6NJM4-F1
#
_entry.id   AF-A0AAD6NJM4-F1
#
_cell.length_a   1.000
_cell.length_b   1.000
_cell.length_c   1.000
_cell.angle_alpha   90.00
_cell.angle_beta   90.00
_cell.angle_gamma   90.00
#
_symmetry.space_group_name_H-M   'P 1'
#
loop_
_entity.id
_entity.type
_entity.pdbx_description
1 polymer ?
#
loop_
_entity_poly.entity_id
_entity_poly.type
_entity_poly.pdbx_seq_one_letter_code
_entity_poly.pdbx_strand_id
1 'polypeptide(L)'
;MRKWKSSNAARLQPHHHDTVMTVRMLSPAIRSLGLLRTGVPCYSTRANRPLLGRFRSLPIELFRVNNGLDVRLRDRAAQLKFGRRSFDLIVRDDGLVHPMLGDTFEGPNGASMRPNSPYLSEIVANFAEEDAVIYRVAQGTPLPDELVVLHEHTEHYSVQCSRPMPLPDLNRRVTEFFKEKGEMMGVFEFEERYPYMPKRP
;
A
#
# COMPACT_ATOMS: atom_id res chain seq x y z
N MET A 1 -4.95 -65.34 -23.70
CA MET A 1 -4.44 -64.09 -23.09
C MET A 1 -4.15 -64.32 -21.61
N ARG A 2 -2.86 -64.50 -21.26
CA ARG A 2 -2.34 -64.70 -19.89
C ARG A 2 -1.08 -63.83 -19.71
N LYS A 3 -0.90 -63.30 -18.51
CA LYS A 3 0.23 -62.48 -18.00
C LYS A 3 1.55 -63.27 -17.97
N TRP A 4 2.70 -62.58 -18.13
CA TRP A 4 3.88 -62.73 -17.24
C TRP A 4 4.91 -61.59 -17.45
N LYS A 5 5.50 -61.12 -16.34
CA LYS A 5 6.63 -60.19 -16.14
C LYS A 5 8.03 -60.83 -16.35
N SER A 6 9.05 -60.04 -16.68
CA SER A 6 10.47 -60.15 -16.20
C SER A 6 11.35 -59.07 -16.89
N SER A 7 11.96 -58.09 -16.19
CA SER A 7 13.35 -58.01 -15.63
C SER A 7 14.46 -58.21 -16.68
N ASN A 8 15.60 -57.49 -16.79
CA ASN A 8 16.46 -56.72 -15.86
C ASN A 8 17.56 -55.91 -16.65
N ALA A 9 18.29 -55.05 -15.90
CA ALA A 9 19.69 -54.58 -16.10
C ALA A 9 19.97 -53.44 -17.11
N ALA A 10 20.91 -52.50 -16.91
CA ALA A 10 22.14 -52.52 -16.12
C ALA A 10 22.57 -51.12 -15.61
N ARG A 11 23.52 -51.14 -14.65
CA ARG A 11 24.15 -50.06 -13.91
C ARG A 11 25.53 -49.75 -14.50
N LEU A 12 25.89 -48.49 -14.73
CA LEU A 12 27.29 -48.04 -14.86
C LEU A 12 27.45 -46.66 -14.19
N GLN A 13 28.57 -46.49 -13.49
CA GLN A 13 28.99 -45.34 -12.68
C GLN A 13 30.28 -44.71 -13.29
N PRO A 14 30.77 -43.55 -12.79
CA PRO A 14 31.42 -42.49 -13.59
C PRO A 14 32.96 -42.40 -13.48
N HIS A 15 33.59 -41.65 -14.40
CA HIS A 15 34.99 -41.18 -14.36
C HIS A 15 35.05 -39.74 -14.95
N HIS A 16 35.37 -38.69 -14.17
CA HIS A 16 36.69 -38.06 -13.92
C HIS A 16 37.41 -37.42 -15.13
N HIS A 17 37.54 -36.09 -15.20
CA HIS A 17 38.78 -35.33 -14.90
C HIS A 17 38.71 -33.82 -15.20
N ASP A 18 39.52 -33.11 -14.42
CA ASP A 18 39.68 -31.66 -14.24
C ASP A 18 40.31 -30.89 -15.41
N THR A 19 40.09 -29.57 -15.46
CA THR A 19 41.13 -28.60 -15.87
C THR A 19 40.95 -27.28 -15.13
N VAL A 20 42.06 -26.84 -14.54
CA VAL A 20 42.28 -25.63 -13.75
C VAL A 20 42.57 -24.44 -14.68
N MET A 21 41.97 -23.28 -14.40
CA MET A 21 42.56 -21.97 -14.76
C MET A 21 42.44 -21.01 -13.57
N THR A 22 43.61 -20.70 -13.01
CA THR A 22 43.94 -19.66 -12.02
C THR A 22 43.60 -18.25 -12.51
N VAL A 23 42.96 -17.43 -11.68
CA VAL A 23 43.19 -15.97 -11.64
C VAL A 23 43.14 -15.45 -10.20
N ARG A 24 44.32 -15.01 -9.74
CA ARG A 24 44.68 -13.93 -8.80
C ARG A 24 43.76 -13.58 -7.61
N MET A 25 44.36 -13.70 -6.43
CA MET A 25 44.02 -12.97 -5.21
C MET A 25 44.12 -11.45 -5.37
N LEU A 26 43.16 -10.71 -4.81
CA LEU A 26 43.37 -9.39 -4.17
C LEU A 26 42.43 -9.25 -2.96
N SER A 27 42.97 -8.59 -1.92
CA SER A 27 42.57 -8.52 -0.50
C SER A 27 41.15 -8.06 -0.14
N PRO A 28 40.72 -8.35 1.11
CA PRO A 28 39.54 -7.77 1.74
C PRO A 28 39.87 -6.42 2.41
N ALA A 29 39.22 -5.34 2.01
CA ALA A 29 39.12 -4.12 2.82
C ALA A 29 37.97 -3.20 2.38
N ILE A 30 37.02 -3.03 3.30
CA ILE A 30 36.44 -1.73 3.69
C ILE A 30 35.88 -0.84 2.56
N ARG A 31 34.55 -0.75 2.50
CA ARG A 31 33.84 0.52 2.74
C ARG A 31 32.36 0.27 2.96
N SER A 32 32.00 0.33 4.24
CA SER A 32 30.76 0.94 4.70
C SER A 32 30.49 2.21 3.88
N LEU A 33 29.45 2.17 3.06
CA LEU A 33 28.68 3.35 2.71
C LEU A 33 27.23 2.88 2.62
N GLY A 34 26.57 2.91 3.78
CA GLY A 34 25.12 2.95 3.83
C GLY A 34 24.67 4.15 3.02
N LEU A 35 24.15 3.90 1.82
CA LEU A 35 23.31 4.87 1.13
C LEU A 35 22.12 5.11 2.06
N LEU A 36 22.13 6.28 2.69
CA LEU A 36 20.98 6.85 3.36
C LEU A 36 19.80 6.78 2.40
N ARG A 37 18.88 5.85 2.68
CA ARG A 37 17.54 5.84 2.10
C ARG A 37 17.00 7.26 2.18
N THR A 38 16.72 7.80 1.00
CA THR A 38 15.98 9.03 0.81
C THR A 38 14.79 9.04 1.76
N GLY A 39 14.69 10.12 2.53
CA GLY A 39 13.74 10.25 3.61
C GLY A 39 12.32 9.99 3.12
N VAL A 40 11.67 8.98 3.71
CA VAL A 40 10.21 9.00 3.80
C VAL A 40 9.86 10.34 4.46
N PRO A 41 9.07 11.22 3.83
CA PRO A 41 8.73 12.50 4.43
C PRO A 41 8.14 12.24 5.80
N CYS A 42 8.83 12.68 6.86
CA CYS A 42 8.17 12.78 8.15
C CYS A 42 7.06 13.81 7.98
N TYR A 43 5.85 13.50 8.46
CA TYR A 43 4.74 14.42 8.44
C TYR A 43 5.18 15.71 9.15
N SER A 44 5.44 16.74 8.36
CA SER A 44 5.78 18.07 8.84
C SER A 44 4.61 18.56 9.69
N THR A 45 4.86 18.81 10.97
CA THR A 45 3.94 19.44 11.92
C THR A 45 3.74 20.94 11.62
N ARG A 46 3.60 21.32 10.34
CA ARG A 46 3.17 22.67 10.00
C ARG A 46 1.68 22.77 10.29
N ALA A 47 1.38 23.35 11.45
CA ALA A 47 0.06 23.78 11.83
C ALA A 47 -0.64 24.53 10.67
N ASN A 48 -1.92 24.20 10.46
CA ASN A 48 -2.93 24.91 9.67
C ASN A 48 -2.73 24.98 8.15
N ARG A 49 -2.70 23.83 7.46
CA ARG A 49 -3.11 23.81 6.04
C ARG A 49 -4.63 23.65 5.98
N PRO A 50 -5.37 24.50 5.25
CA PRO A 50 -6.79 24.28 5.06
C PRO A 50 -7.02 22.97 4.29
N LEU A 51 -8.07 22.25 4.64
CA LEU A 51 -8.61 21.17 3.82
C LEU A 51 -9.07 21.77 2.49
N LEU A 52 -8.85 21.03 1.41
CA LEU A 52 -9.30 21.41 0.08
C LEU A 52 -10.77 21.02 -0.16
N GLY A 53 -11.33 20.14 0.68
CA GLY A 53 -12.75 19.83 0.66
C GLY A 53 -13.15 18.66 1.57
N ARG A 54 -14.45 18.56 1.79
CA ARG A 54 -15.13 17.49 2.54
C ARG A 54 -16.33 17.04 1.72
N PHE A 55 -16.40 15.74 1.39
CA PHE A 55 -17.41 15.25 0.46
C PHE A 55 -18.11 13.98 0.96
N ARG A 56 -19.38 13.85 0.55
CA ARG A 56 -20.24 12.67 0.78
C ARG A 56 -20.39 11.79 -0.46
N SER A 57 -19.81 12.21 -1.57
CA SER A 57 -19.59 11.44 -2.78
C SER A 57 -18.17 11.71 -3.26
N LEU A 58 -17.55 10.77 -3.96
CA LEU A 58 -16.18 10.98 -4.45
C LEU A 58 -16.15 12.16 -5.44
N PRO A 59 -15.34 13.21 -5.19
CA PRO A 59 -15.33 14.40 -6.05
C PRO A 59 -14.66 14.13 -7.39
N ILE A 60 -13.76 13.15 -7.45
CA ILE A 60 -13.02 12.68 -8.62
C ILE A 60 -12.85 11.16 -8.53
N GLU A 61 -12.36 10.54 -9.60
CA GLU A 61 -11.92 9.15 -9.56
C GLU A 61 -10.71 9.02 -8.63
N LEU A 62 -10.75 8.04 -7.73
CA LEU A 62 -9.71 7.81 -6.74
C LEU A 62 -9.32 6.33 -6.64
N PHE A 63 -8.07 6.10 -6.28
CA PHE A 63 -7.45 4.78 -6.14
C PHE A 63 -6.94 4.59 -4.72
N ARG A 64 -7.11 3.39 -4.19
CA ARG A 64 -6.57 2.94 -2.91
C ARG A 64 -5.66 1.75 -3.16
N VAL A 65 -4.39 1.86 -2.76
CA VAL A 65 -3.42 0.76 -2.78
C VAL A 65 -3.41 0.08 -1.40
N ASN A 66 -3.63 -1.23 -1.36
CA ASN A 66 -3.67 -2.03 -0.15
C ASN A 66 -2.76 -3.26 -0.26
N ASN A 67 -2.37 -3.80 0.89
CA ASN A 67 -1.82 -5.14 0.99
C ASN A 67 -2.97 -6.08 1.40
N GLY A 68 -3.42 -6.91 0.47
CA GLY A 68 -4.58 -7.79 0.61
C GLY A 68 -5.93 -7.09 0.38
N LEU A 69 -6.99 -7.90 0.48
CA LEU A 69 -8.38 -7.50 0.19
C LEU A 69 -9.02 -6.60 1.26
N ASP A 70 -8.49 -6.62 2.49
CA ASP A 70 -9.07 -5.89 3.62
C ASP A 70 -8.28 -4.61 3.89
N VAL A 71 -9.00 -3.50 4.09
CA VAL A 71 -8.37 -2.26 4.51
C VAL A 71 -8.12 -2.30 6.01
N ARG A 72 -6.83 -2.29 6.39
CA ARG A 72 -6.38 -2.33 7.78
C ARG A 72 -5.67 -1.03 8.15
N LEU A 73 -6.45 -0.08 8.67
CA LEU A 73 -5.94 1.18 9.20
C LEU A 73 -5.15 0.91 10.50
N ARG A 74 -4.01 1.59 10.62
CA ARG A 74 -3.04 1.40 11.69
C ARG A 74 -3.11 2.56 12.67
N ASP A 75 -3.36 2.24 13.93
CA ASP A 75 -3.29 3.20 15.03
C ASP A 75 -1.83 3.59 15.34
N ARG A 76 -1.60 4.89 15.51
CA ARG A 76 -0.29 5.47 15.86
C ARG A 76 0.31 4.85 17.11
N ALA A 77 -0.44 4.74 18.21
CA ALA A 77 0.10 4.25 19.47
C ALA A 77 0.54 2.78 19.35
N ALA A 78 -0.26 1.94 18.68
CA ALA A 78 0.10 0.57 18.35
C ALA A 78 1.36 0.50 17.46
N GLN A 79 1.46 1.31 16.40
CA GLN A 79 2.63 1.29 15.51
C GLN A 79 3.92 1.71 16.23
N LEU A 80 3.85 2.72 17.11
CA LEU A 80 5.01 3.15 17.90
C LEU A 80 5.52 2.06 18.84
N LYS A 81 4.63 1.25 19.44
CA LYS A 81 5.02 0.08 20.26
C LYS A 81 5.82 -0.95 19.47
N PHE A 82 5.57 -1.07 18.16
CA PHE A 82 6.33 -1.95 17.25
C PHE A 82 7.54 -1.26 16.61
N GLY A 83 7.93 -0.06 17.06
CA GLY A 83 9.04 0.70 16.48
C GLY A 83 8.77 1.23 15.06
N ARG A 84 7.50 1.23 14.63
CA ARG A 84 7.09 1.70 13.30
C ARG A 84 6.70 3.18 13.36
N ARG A 85 7.04 3.92 12.30
CA ARG A 85 6.74 5.36 12.19
C ARG A 85 5.52 5.66 11.33
N SER A 86 5.09 4.71 10.50
CA SER A 86 3.94 4.87 9.60
C SER A 86 2.66 4.42 10.29
N PHE A 87 1.65 5.28 10.29
CA PHE A 87 0.31 5.04 10.82
C PHE A 87 -0.71 5.79 9.96
N ASP A 88 -1.98 5.44 10.10
CA ASP A 88 -3.06 5.98 9.26
C ASP A 88 -4.01 6.89 10.05
N LEU A 89 -4.08 6.70 11.38
CA LEU A 89 -4.94 7.46 12.28
C LEU A 89 -4.45 7.39 13.74
N ILE A 90 -5.15 8.12 14.61
CA ILE A 90 -4.95 8.11 16.06
C ILE A 90 -6.25 7.69 16.73
N VAL A 91 -6.21 6.60 17.49
CA VAL A 91 -7.30 6.25 18.42
C VAL A 91 -7.18 7.17 19.65
N ARG A 92 -8.28 7.80 20.03
CA ARG A 92 -8.33 8.75 21.16
C ARG A 92 -8.41 8.01 22.50
N ASP A 93 -8.33 8.76 23.59
CA ASP A 93 -8.30 8.20 24.96
C ASP A 93 -9.59 7.44 25.34
N ASP A 94 -10.71 7.71 24.65
CA ASP A 94 -11.97 6.98 24.79
C ASP A 94 -12.00 5.64 24.02
N GLY A 95 -10.90 5.29 23.34
CA GLY A 95 -10.80 4.07 22.55
C GLY A 95 -11.45 4.16 21.17
N LEU A 96 -11.89 5.35 20.74
CA LEU A 96 -12.57 5.56 19.47
C LEU A 96 -11.70 6.30 18.46
N VAL A 97 -11.98 6.06 17.17
CA VAL A 97 -11.56 6.94 16.09
C VAL A 97 -12.61 8.03 15.95
N HIS A 98 -12.17 9.28 15.89
CA HIS A 98 -13.06 10.45 15.76
C HIS A 98 -12.97 11.04 14.35
N PRO A 99 -14.08 11.60 13.84
CA PRO A 99 -14.04 12.34 12.58
C PRO A 99 -13.12 13.55 12.73
N MET A 100 -12.36 13.87 11.68
CA MET A 100 -11.67 15.16 11.65
C MET A 100 -12.73 16.25 11.56
N LEU A 101 -12.70 17.22 12.47
CA LEU A 101 -13.62 18.35 12.51
C LEU A 101 -12.94 19.61 11.95
N GLY A 102 -13.74 20.56 11.50
CA GLY A 102 -13.25 21.81 10.92
C GLY A 102 -12.68 21.66 9.51
N ASP A 103 -12.00 22.74 9.10
CA ASP A 103 -11.53 22.98 7.72
C ASP A 103 -10.00 22.97 7.64
N THR A 104 -9.30 22.40 8.62
CA THR A 104 -7.84 22.31 8.66
C THR A 104 -7.36 20.87 8.73
N PHE A 105 -6.25 20.59 8.06
CA PHE A 105 -5.57 19.30 8.14
C PHE A 105 -4.78 19.18 9.45
N GLU A 106 -5.17 18.25 10.32
CA GLU A 106 -4.52 18.00 11.62
C GLU A 106 -3.72 16.68 11.66
N GLY A 107 -3.46 16.07 10.50
CA GLY A 107 -2.71 14.82 10.36
C GLY A 107 -3.54 13.67 9.79
N PRO A 108 -2.91 12.49 9.63
CA PRO A 108 -3.58 11.30 9.09
C PRO A 108 -4.77 10.90 9.94
N ASN A 109 -5.91 10.63 9.30
CA ASN A 109 -7.13 10.21 10.00
C ASN A 109 -8.01 9.24 9.19
N GLY A 110 -7.41 8.42 8.31
CA GLY A 110 -8.20 7.51 7.48
C GLY A 110 -7.46 6.78 6.36
N ALA A 111 -8.23 6.15 5.48
CA ALA A 111 -7.72 5.38 4.36
C ALA A 111 -7.27 6.29 3.21
N SER A 112 -5.96 6.35 2.98
CA SER A 112 -5.34 7.16 1.92
C SER A 112 -5.83 6.75 0.53
N MET A 113 -6.31 7.71 -0.24
CA MET A 113 -6.69 7.58 -1.65
C MET A 113 -6.03 8.66 -2.50
N ARG A 114 -5.84 8.39 -3.80
CA ARG A 114 -5.21 9.32 -4.75
C ARG A 114 -5.84 9.23 -6.14
N PRO A 115 -5.90 10.32 -6.92
CA PRO A 115 -6.25 10.23 -8.32
C PRO A 115 -5.16 9.50 -9.11
N ASN A 116 -5.47 9.13 -10.37
CA ASN A 116 -4.43 8.66 -11.29
C ASN A 116 -3.42 9.79 -11.56
N SER A 117 -2.20 9.63 -11.06
CA SER A 117 -1.15 10.62 -11.15
C SER A 117 0.24 9.96 -11.19
N PRO A 118 1.29 10.69 -11.61
CA PRO A 118 2.66 10.18 -11.56
C PRO A 118 3.04 9.69 -10.15
N TYR A 119 2.55 10.35 -9.09
CA TYR A 119 2.85 9.95 -7.73
C TYR A 119 2.10 8.68 -7.30
N LEU A 120 0.85 8.47 -7.76
CA LEU A 120 0.17 7.19 -7.56
C LEU A 120 0.93 6.07 -8.27
N SER A 121 1.36 6.27 -9.52
CA SER A 121 2.16 5.28 -10.25
C SER A 121 3.46 4.96 -9.52
N GLU A 122 4.16 5.96 -8.97
CA GLU A 122 5.33 5.75 -8.12
C GLU A 122 4.99 4.93 -6.86
N ILE A 123 3.84 5.17 -6.23
CA ILE A 123 3.39 4.38 -5.07
C ILE A 123 3.17 2.93 -5.49
N VAL A 124 2.46 2.69 -6.59
CA VAL A 124 2.14 1.35 -7.08
C VAL A 124 3.42 0.59 -7.45
N ALA A 125 4.32 1.20 -8.21
CA ALA A 125 5.59 0.59 -8.62
C ALA A 125 6.50 0.23 -7.43
N ASN A 126 6.43 0.99 -6.34
CA ASN A 126 7.20 0.73 -5.12
C ASN A 126 6.46 -0.16 -4.10
N PHE A 127 5.21 -0.53 -4.37
CA PHE A 127 4.41 -1.37 -3.49
C PHE A 127 4.76 -2.84 -3.72
N ALA A 128 5.91 -3.26 -3.19
CA ALA A 128 6.52 -4.58 -3.40
C ALA A 128 5.86 -5.70 -2.57
N GLU A 129 4.54 -5.73 -2.48
CA GLU A 129 3.78 -6.77 -1.77
C GLU A 129 3.15 -7.71 -2.80
N GLU A 130 3.33 -9.03 -2.63
CA GLU A 130 2.79 -10.04 -3.57
C GLU A 130 1.25 -9.98 -3.65
N ASP A 131 0.60 -9.63 -2.53
CA ASP A 131 -0.86 -9.50 -2.42
C ASP A 131 -1.35 -8.05 -2.61
N ALA A 132 -0.60 -7.23 -3.35
CA ALA A 132 -1.00 -5.85 -3.61
C ALA A 132 -2.33 -5.78 -4.37
N VAL A 133 -3.31 -5.11 -3.77
CA VAL A 133 -4.64 -4.88 -4.34
C VAL A 133 -4.87 -3.39 -4.51
N ILE A 134 -5.32 -3.00 -5.69
CA ILE A 134 -5.66 -1.61 -6.02
C ILE A 134 -7.18 -1.55 -6.22
N TYR A 135 -7.85 -0.73 -5.40
CA TYR A 135 -9.27 -0.42 -5.61
C TYR A 135 -9.39 0.92 -6.33
N ARG A 136 -10.01 0.91 -7.50
CA ARG A 136 -10.45 2.10 -8.23
C ARG A 136 -11.90 2.39 -7.87
N VAL A 137 -12.20 3.61 -7.46
CA VAL A 137 -13.58 4.05 -7.17
C VAL A 137 -13.92 5.22 -8.06
N ALA A 138 -15.03 5.09 -8.80
CA ALA A 138 -15.45 6.09 -9.78
C ALA A 138 -15.89 7.41 -9.11
N GLN A 139 -15.69 8.52 -9.83
CA GLN A 139 -16.24 9.83 -9.45
C GLN A 139 -17.76 9.75 -9.24
N GLY A 140 -18.28 10.51 -8.28
CA GLY A 140 -19.71 10.57 -7.98
C GLY A 140 -20.23 9.41 -7.13
N THR A 141 -19.39 8.40 -6.84
CA THR A 141 -19.78 7.29 -5.97
C THR A 141 -20.16 7.81 -4.57
N PRO A 142 -21.39 7.55 -4.09
CA PRO A 142 -21.81 7.98 -2.76
C PRO A 142 -21.11 7.17 -1.67
N LEU A 143 -20.74 7.83 -0.57
CA LEU A 143 -20.23 7.17 0.62
C LEU A 143 -21.39 6.74 1.53
N PRO A 144 -21.25 5.60 2.24
CA PRO A 144 -22.14 5.25 3.35
C PRO A 144 -22.21 6.34 4.41
N ASP A 145 -23.28 6.36 5.20
CA ASP A 145 -23.52 7.49 6.09
C ASP A 145 -22.43 7.68 7.14
N GLU A 146 -21.79 6.59 7.53
CA GLU A 146 -20.70 6.51 8.48
C GLU A 146 -19.33 6.95 7.94
N LEU A 147 -19.20 7.23 6.64
CA LEU A 147 -17.93 7.57 6.00
C LEU A 147 -17.95 8.95 5.35
N VAL A 148 -16.80 9.61 5.33
CA VAL A 148 -16.60 10.88 4.64
C VAL A 148 -15.27 10.84 3.91
N VAL A 149 -15.16 11.51 2.77
CA VAL A 149 -13.86 11.71 2.11
C VAL A 149 -13.39 13.15 2.30
N LEU A 150 -12.18 13.32 2.82
CA LEU A 150 -11.51 14.61 2.93
C LEU A 150 -10.45 14.73 1.85
N HIS A 151 -10.39 15.89 1.20
CA HIS A 151 -9.26 16.29 0.39
C HIS A 151 -8.29 17.04 1.29
N GLU A 152 -7.26 16.34 1.77
CA GLU A 152 -6.40 16.83 2.83
C GLU A 152 -5.44 17.91 2.34
N HIS A 153 -4.67 17.59 1.30
CA HIS A 153 -3.72 18.48 0.65
C HIS A 153 -3.28 17.87 -0.68
N THR A 154 -2.72 18.70 -1.57
CA THR A 154 -2.17 18.25 -2.87
C THR A 154 -3.14 17.31 -3.61
N GLU A 155 -2.78 16.05 -3.79
CA GLU A 155 -3.59 15.00 -4.43
C GLU A 155 -4.01 13.91 -3.42
N HIS A 156 -3.84 14.16 -2.13
CA HIS A 156 -4.12 13.20 -1.07
C HIS A 156 -5.54 13.35 -0.56
N TYR A 157 -6.31 12.28 -0.71
CA TYR A 157 -7.64 12.14 -0.15
C TYR A 157 -7.60 11.09 0.96
N SER A 158 -8.51 11.17 1.91
CA SER A 158 -8.68 10.11 2.90
C SER A 158 -10.14 9.82 3.19
N VAL A 159 -10.50 8.53 3.17
CA VAL A 159 -11.79 8.05 3.66
C VAL A 159 -11.71 7.89 5.17
N GLN A 160 -12.55 8.61 5.90
CA GLN A 160 -12.57 8.69 7.36
C GLN A 160 -13.94 8.33 7.90
N CYS A 161 -14.05 8.12 9.21
CA CYS A 161 -15.35 8.06 9.87
C CYS A 161 -16.03 9.44 9.84
N SER A 162 -17.36 9.47 9.75
CA SER A 162 -18.19 10.67 9.89
C SER A 162 -18.70 10.87 11.32
N ARG A 163 -18.59 9.84 12.16
CA ARG A 163 -18.98 9.81 13.57
C ARG A 163 -18.02 8.93 14.36
N PRO A 164 -17.84 9.16 15.68
CA PRO A 164 -16.95 8.35 16.49
C PRO A 164 -17.28 6.85 16.43
N MET A 165 -16.27 6.00 16.26
CA MET A 165 -16.44 4.54 16.23
C MET A 165 -15.15 3.76 16.57
N PRO A 166 -15.26 2.50 17.00
CA PRO A 166 -14.10 1.63 17.19
C PRO A 166 -13.32 1.44 15.88
N LEU A 167 -11.99 1.35 15.98
CA LEU A 167 -11.12 1.08 14.83
C LEU A 167 -11.50 -0.19 14.05
N PRO A 168 -11.86 -1.33 14.68
CA PRO A 168 -12.31 -2.50 13.94
C PRO A 168 -13.56 -2.26 13.10
N ASP A 169 -14.50 -1.45 13.59
CA ASP A 169 -15.70 -1.09 12.84
C ASP A 169 -15.36 -0.19 11.65
N LEU A 170 -14.47 0.79 11.82
CA LEU A 170 -14.00 1.62 10.71
C LEU A 170 -13.32 0.78 9.63
N ASN A 171 -12.43 -0.14 10.01
CA ASN A 171 -11.78 -1.06 9.06
C ASN A 171 -12.81 -1.89 8.30
N ARG A 172 -13.82 -2.42 9.00
CA ARG A 172 -14.92 -3.17 8.38
C ARG A 172 -15.67 -2.30 7.37
N ARG A 173 -16.12 -1.10 7.77
CA ARG A 173 -16.90 -0.19 6.90
C ARG A 173 -16.13 0.25 5.67
N VAL A 174 -14.85 0.59 5.83
CA VAL A 174 -13.99 1.00 4.71
C VAL A 174 -13.75 -0.18 3.77
N THR A 175 -13.53 -1.38 4.31
CA THR A 175 -13.38 -2.60 3.51
C THR A 175 -14.65 -2.93 2.72
N GLU A 176 -15.82 -2.90 3.37
CA GLU A 176 -17.13 -3.09 2.73
C GLU A 176 -17.30 -2.08 1.58
N PHE A 177 -17.05 -0.80 1.84
CA PHE A 177 -17.13 0.25 0.82
C PHE A 177 -16.28 -0.03 -0.40
N PHE A 178 -14.99 -0.38 -0.22
CA PHE A 178 -14.11 -0.66 -1.36
C PHE A 178 -14.47 -1.94 -2.10
N LYS A 179 -14.90 -2.99 -1.40
CA LYS A 179 -15.32 -4.25 -2.05
C LYS A 179 -16.63 -4.09 -2.82
N GLU A 180 -17.54 -3.26 -2.34
CA GLU A 180 -18.85 -3.06 -2.97
C GLU A 180 -18.85 -2.02 -4.09
N LYS A 181 -18.08 -0.94 -3.93
CA LYS A 181 -18.08 0.20 -4.85
C LYS A 181 -16.83 0.33 -5.69
N GLY A 182 -15.76 -0.36 -5.30
CA GLY A 182 -14.49 -0.35 -6.00
C GLY A 182 -14.41 -1.43 -7.07
N GLU A 183 -13.79 -1.07 -8.19
CA GLU A 183 -13.22 -2.03 -9.12
C GLU A 183 -11.86 -2.47 -8.58
N MET A 184 -11.72 -3.77 -8.32
CA MET A 184 -10.49 -4.37 -7.82
C MET A 184 -9.57 -4.75 -8.97
N MET A 185 -8.30 -4.40 -8.88
CA MET A 185 -7.26 -4.78 -9.84
C MET A 185 -5.93 -5.08 -9.15
N GLY A 186 -5.10 -5.90 -9.80
CA GLY A 186 -3.71 -6.12 -9.40
C GLY A 186 -2.78 -5.03 -9.94
N VAL A 187 -1.53 -5.03 -9.49
CA VAL A 187 -0.50 -4.08 -9.94
C VAL A 187 -0.30 -4.13 -11.46
N PHE A 188 -0.16 -5.32 -12.04
CA PHE A 188 0.06 -5.48 -13.48
C PHE A 188 -1.10 -4.91 -14.32
N GLU A 189 -2.34 -5.22 -13.94
CA GLU A 189 -3.53 -4.71 -14.63
C GLU A 189 -3.63 -3.18 -14.50
N PHE A 190 -3.31 -2.64 -13.32
CA PHE A 190 -3.26 -1.19 -13.12
C PHE A 190 -2.23 -0.54 -14.05
N GLU A 191 -1.01 -1.08 -14.14
CA GLU A 191 0.05 -0.53 -15.00
C GLU A 191 -0.30 -0.59 -16.49
N GLU A 192 -1.01 -1.63 -16.93
CA GLU A 192 -1.51 -1.75 -18.31
C GLU A 192 -2.57 -0.68 -18.63
N ARG A 193 -3.51 -0.46 -17.70
CA ARG A 193 -4.65 0.47 -17.89
C ARG A 193 -4.28 1.93 -17.64
N TYR A 194 -3.33 2.18 -16.75
CA TYR A 194 -2.91 3.49 -16.29
C TYR A 194 -1.39 3.64 -16.45
N PRO A 195 -0.89 3.61 -17.70
CA PRO A 195 0.54 3.63 -17.96
C PRO A 195 1.16 4.92 -17.41
N TYR A 196 2.34 4.78 -16.80
CA TYR A 196 3.08 5.91 -16.25
C TYR A 196 3.35 6.94 -17.36
N MET A 197 2.80 8.14 -17.18
CA MET A 197 3.12 9.29 -18.00
C MET A 197 4.21 10.08 -17.28
N PRO A 198 5.46 10.14 -17.79
CA PRO A 198 6.48 10.99 -17.19
C PRO A 198 6.00 12.44 -17.18
N LYS A 199 6.38 13.19 -16.14
CA LYS A 199 6.15 14.65 -16.12
C LYS A 199 6.75 15.23 -17.40
N ARG A 200 5.95 15.92 -18.22
CA ARG A 200 6.50 16.67 -19.36
C ARG A 200 7.53 17.66 -18.80
N PRO A 201 8.71 17.75 -19.42
CA PRO A 201 9.77 18.65 -18.96
C PRO A 201 9.32 20.11 -18.91
#